data_AF-A0A8T4J0C0-F1
#
_entry.id   AF-A0A8T4J0C0-F1
#
_cell.length_a   1.000
_cell.length_b   1.000
_cell.length_c   1.000
_cell.angle_alpha   90.00
_cell.angle_beta   90.00
_cell.angle_gamma   90.00
#
_symmetry.space_group_name_H-M   'P 1'
#
loop_
_entity.id
_entity.type
_entity.pdbx_description
1 polymer ?
#
loop_
_entity_poly.entity_id
_entity_poly.type
_entity_poly.pdbx_seq_one_letter_code
_entity_poly.pdbx_strand_id
1 'polypeptide(L)' 'DLIEKGLKKAIGELKESGSSATSSLQGAGFEELSLTHMEAGHPGLAGDFEDFCERWEWGVRALVQNANGLAQRLGLAA' A
#
# COMPACT_ATOMS: atom_id res chain seq x y z
N ASP A 1 15.79 -7.70 10.41
CA ASP A 1 16.03 -6.33 10.91
C ASP A 1 15.71 -5.23 9.89
N LEU A 2 16.54 -4.99 8.86
CA LEU A 2 16.31 -3.90 7.89
C LEU A 2 15.03 -4.04 7.05
N ILE A 3 14.69 -5.27 6.62
CA ILE A 3 13.48 -5.54 5.84
C ILE A 3 12.22 -5.28 6.68
N GLU A 4 12.19 -5.75 7.93
CA GLU A 4 11.09 -5.52 8.86
C GLU A 4 10.93 -4.02 9.19
N LYS A 5 12.04 -3.32 9.43
CA LYS A 5 12.05 -1.88 9.70
C LYS A 5 11.57 -1.08 8.49
N GLY A 6 11.98 -1.48 7.28
CA GLY A 6 11.52 -0.87 6.03
C GLY A 6 10.03 -1.04 5.81
N LEU A 7 9.51 -2.25 6.03
CA LEU A 7 8.07 -2.54 5.96
C LEU A 7 7.26 -1.74 6.98
N LYS A 8 7.69 -1.72 8.25
CA LYS A 8 7.04 -0.93 9.31
C LYS A 8 7.01 0.57 8.98
N LYS A 9 8.10 1.11 8.40
CA LYS A 9 8.14 2.50 7.94
C LYS A 9 7.18 2.75 6.79
N ALA A 10 7.19 1.89 5.76
CA ALA A 10 6.28 2.03 4.62
C ALA A 10 4.81 1.98 5.06
N ILE A 11 4.45 1.08 5.97
CA ILE A 11 3.11 1.00 6.58
C ILE A 11 2.78 2.25 7.41
N GLY A 12 3.77 2.83 8.11
CA GLY A 12 3.61 4.06 8.87
C GLY A 12 3.28 5.27 7.99
N GLU A 13 4.08 5.51 6.96
CA GLU A 13 3.87 6.59 5.98
C GLU A 13 2.52 6.42 5.25
N LEU A 14 2.16 5.17 4.91
CA LEU A 14 0.87 4.83 4.33
C LEU A 14 -0.34 5.19 5.20
N LYS A 15 -0.16 5.07 6.51
CA LYS A 15 -1.19 5.40 7.48
C LYS A 15 -1.44 6.91 7.52
N GLU A 16 -0.44 7.71 7.20
CA GLU A 16 -0.53 9.16 7.08
C GLU A 16 -1.05 9.62 5.72
N SER A 17 -0.80 8.85 4.65
CA SER A 17 -1.17 9.24 3.27
C SER A 17 -2.49 8.67 2.75
N GLY A 18 -3.05 7.62 3.36
CA GLY A 18 -4.23 6.89 2.86
C GLY A 18 -5.58 7.31 3.49
N SER A 19 -6.69 6.86 2.89
CA SER A 19 -8.06 7.20 3.28
C SER A 19 -8.47 6.77 4.69
N SER A 20 -7.87 5.70 5.24
CA SER A 20 -8.10 5.26 6.62
C SER A 20 -6.96 4.40 7.16
N ALA A 21 -6.62 4.62 8.42
CA ALA A 21 -5.56 3.92 9.13
C ALA A 21 -5.66 2.38 9.06
N THR A 22 -6.86 1.82 8.98
CA THR A 22 -7.13 0.37 8.98
C THR A 22 -6.98 -0.28 7.61
N SER A 23 -7.32 0.43 6.53
CA SER A 23 -7.13 -0.04 5.15
C SER A 23 -5.66 0.01 4.77
N SER A 24 -4.95 1.08 5.14
CA SER A 24 -3.50 1.22 4.94
C SER A 24 -2.69 0.07 5.58
N LEU A 25 -3.09 -0.42 6.75
CA LEU A 25 -2.44 -1.55 7.43
C LEU A 25 -2.57 -2.89 6.67
N GLN A 26 -3.56 -3.01 5.79
CA GLN A 26 -3.81 -4.21 4.99
C GLN A 26 -3.28 -4.08 3.55
N GLY A 27 -2.63 -2.96 3.22
CA GLY A 27 -2.20 -2.64 1.86
C GLY A 27 -3.36 -2.23 0.93
N ALA A 28 -4.50 -1.81 1.48
CA ALA A 28 -5.71 -1.44 0.74
C ALA A 28 -6.01 0.07 0.84
N GLY A 29 -6.87 0.59 -0.04
CA GLY A 29 -7.35 1.98 0.00
C GLY A 29 -6.49 2.98 -0.76
N PHE A 30 -5.55 2.49 -1.57
CA PHE A 30 -4.77 3.33 -2.49
C PHE A 30 -5.50 3.52 -3.83
N GLU A 31 -6.45 2.64 -4.17
CA GLU A 31 -7.33 2.83 -5.32
C GLU A 31 -8.21 4.09 -5.18
N GLU A 32 -8.54 4.48 -3.94
CA GLU A 32 -9.32 5.68 -3.65
C GLU A 32 -8.58 6.99 -3.96
N LEU A 33 -7.26 6.92 -4.14
CA LEU A 33 -6.46 8.08 -4.56
C LEU A 33 -6.47 8.29 -6.08
N SER A 34 -6.94 7.32 -6.87
CA SER A 34 -6.99 7.42 -8.32
C SER A 34 -7.80 8.64 -8.76
N LEU A 35 -7.41 9.23 -9.89
CA LEU A 35 -8.05 10.42 -10.44
C LEU A 35 -8.69 10.08 -11.77
N THR A 36 -9.90 10.58 -11.98
CA THR A 36 -10.51 10.58 -13.30
C THR A 36 -9.68 11.42 -14.28
N HIS A 37 -9.89 11.19 -15.57
CA HIS A 37 -9.25 11.97 -16.63
C HIS A 37 -9.54 13.48 -16.51
N MET A 38 -10.74 13.82 -16.01
CA MET A 38 -11.16 15.20 -15.81
C MET A 38 -10.43 15.85 -14.62
N GLU A 39 -10.25 15.11 -13.54
CA GLU A 39 -9.50 15.58 -12.35
C GLU A 39 -8.00 15.72 -12.63
N ALA A 40 -7.42 14.79 -13.39
CA ALA A 40 -6.00 14.85 -13.76
C ALA A 40 -5.71 15.87 -14.87
N GLY A 41 -6.71 16.28 -15.65
CA GLY A 41 -6.57 17.22 -16.77
C GLY A 41 -5.77 16.70 -17.98
N HIS A 42 -5.15 15.52 -17.87
CA HIS A 42 -4.44 14.85 -18.94
C HIS A 42 -4.66 13.33 -18.88
N PRO A 43 -5.13 12.68 -19.97
CA PRO A 43 -5.53 11.28 -19.97
C PRO A 43 -4.37 10.31 -19.64
N GLY A 44 -3.17 10.59 -20.16
CA GLY A 44 -2.00 9.75 -19.85
C GLY A 44 -1.57 9.80 -18.38
N LEU A 45 -1.76 10.96 -17.72
CA LEU A 45 -1.43 11.09 -16.30
C LEU A 45 -2.44 10.34 -15.45
N ALA A 46 -3.73 10.42 -15.78
CA ALA A 46 -4.77 9.66 -15.10
C ALA A 46 -4.48 8.15 -15.20
N GLY A 47 -4.18 7.66 -16.40
CA GLY A 47 -3.86 6.24 -16.62
C GLY A 47 -2.61 5.78 -15.87
N ASP A 48 -1.50 6.50 -15.98
CA ASP A 48 -0.26 6.15 -15.27
C ASP A 48 -0.44 6.17 -13.75
N PHE A 49 -1.29 7.07 -13.24
CA PHE A 49 -1.56 7.18 -11.81
C PHE A 49 -2.53 6.09 -11.31
N GLU A 50 -3.55 5.75 -12.08
CA GLU A 50 -4.45 4.61 -11.83
C GLU A 50 -3.65 3.30 -11.77
N ASP A 51 -2.80 3.06 -12.77
CA ASP A 51 -1.87 1.93 -12.83
C ASP A 51 -0.96 1.83 -11.60
N PHE A 52 -0.51 2.98 -11.09
CA PHE A 52 0.31 3.04 -9.89
C PHE A 52 -0.51 2.68 -8.64
N CYS A 53 -1.73 3.21 -8.51
CA CYS A 53 -2.65 2.90 -7.42
C CYS A 53 -3.00 1.39 -7.40
N GLU A 54 -3.26 0.77 -8.55
CA GLU A 54 -3.52 -0.67 -8.65
C GLU A 54 -2.31 -1.52 -8.27
N ARG A 55 -1.12 -1.19 -8.80
CA ARG A 55 0.13 -1.91 -8.47
C ARG A 55 0.45 -1.81 -6.99
N TRP A 56 0.12 -0.69 -6.36
CA TRP A 56 0.26 -0.52 -4.92
C TRP A 56 -0.66 -1.46 -4.15
N GLU A 57 -1.96 -1.47 -4.48
CA GLU A 57 -2.98 -2.28 -3.79
C GLU A 57 -2.59 -3.77 -3.80
N TRP A 58 -2.25 -4.32 -4.96
CA TRP A 58 -1.85 -5.73 -5.04
C TRP A 58 -0.43 -6.01 -4.55
N GLY A 59 0.52 -5.12 -4.85
CA GLY A 59 1.94 -5.32 -4.52
C GLY A 59 2.24 -5.19 -3.03
N VAL A 60 1.73 -4.13 -2.38
CA VAL A 60 1.96 -3.91 -0.95
C VAL A 60 1.15 -4.87 -0.10
N ARG A 61 -0.09 -5.19 -0.49
CA ARG A 61 -0.88 -6.23 0.19
C ARG A 61 -0.18 -7.58 0.18
N ALA A 62 0.43 -7.98 -0.93
CA ALA A 62 1.23 -9.20 -1.00
C ALA A 62 2.46 -9.16 -0.08
N LEU A 63 3.17 -8.02 -0.01
CA LEU A 63 4.31 -7.84 0.90
C LEU A 63 3.89 -7.91 2.38
N VAL A 64 2.77 -7.28 2.75
CA VAL A 64 2.21 -7.33 4.11
C VAL A 64 1.84 -8.75 4.50
N GLN A 65 1.15 -9.48 3.62
CA GLN A 65 0.81 -10.89 3.87
C GLN A 65 2.05 -11.77 4.04
N ASN A 66 3.06 -11.60 3.19
CA ASN A 66 4.32 -12.32 3.30
C ASN A 66 5.06 -12.00 4.60
N ALA A 67 5.10 -10.73 5.01
CA ALA A 67 5.72 -10.30 6.26
C ALA A 67 5.00 -10.89 7.48
N ASN A 68 3.67 -10.88 7.50
CA ASN A 68 2.88 -11.50 8.56
C ASN A 68 3.11 -13.03 8.64
N GLY A 69 3.15 -13.71 7.49
CA GLY A 69 3.47 -15.13 7.43
C GLY A 69 4.88 -15.45 7.93
N LEU A 70 5.87 -14.58 7.63
CA LEU A 70 7.23 -14.71 8.16
C LEU A 70 7.26 -14.50 9.68
N ALA A 71 6.58 -13.48 10.19
CA ALA A 71 6.50 -13.21 11.63
C ALA A 71 5.88 -14.38 12.40
N GLN A 72 4.81 -14.99 11.87
CA GLN A 72 4.23 -16.20 12.45
C GLN A 72 5.21 -17.38 12.49
N ARG A 73 5.92 -17.64 11.39
CA ARG A 73 6.90 -18.74 11.32
C ARG A 73 8.08 -18.56 12.27
N LEU A 74 8.45 -17.32 12.55
CA LEU A 74 9.54 -16.98 13.48
C LEU A 74 9.08 -16.91 14.94
N GLY A 75 7.79 -17.14 15.23
CA GLY A 75 7.23 -16.98 16.58
C GLY A 75 7.26 -15.53 17.08
N LEU A 76 7.40 -14.57 16.17
CA LEU A 76 7.41 -13.13 16.45
C LEU A 76 6.01 -12.52 16.38
N ALA A 77 5.04 -13.27 15.84
CA ALA A 77 3.64 -12.92 15.89
C ALA A 77 3.10 -13.21 17.31
N ALA A 78 3.10 -12.19 18.15
CA ALA A 78 2.38 -12.13 19.41
C ALA A 78 1.36 -10.99 19.35
#